data_AF-A0A3B4ZYI9-F1
#
_entry.id   AF-A0A3B4ZYI9-F1
#
_cell.length_a   1.000
_cell.length_b   1.000
_cell.length_c   1.000
_cell.angle_alpha   90.00
_cell.angle_beta   90.00
_cell.angle_gamma   90.00
#
_symmetry.space_group_name_H-M   'P 1'
#
loop_
_entity.id
_entity.type
_entity.pdbx_description
1 polymer ?
#
loop_
_entity_poly.entity_id
_entity_poly.type
_entity_poly.pdbx_seq_one_letter_code
_entity_poly.pdbx_strand_id
1 'polypeptide(L)'
;SLSGLGMDPVILLGGFSAFHALYPFLCTPRMVLVEPERQTLTIYPSEILEEALYQGSASQASDYRIIKNLHITHVVNATPAGRVLVHCSMGRSRSSALTLAFLMEHRQWSLLHALRWLKERRACTAPNVNFLRQLLTYEDGRGVFMVF
;
A
#
# COMPACT_ATOMS: atom_id res chain seq x y z
N SER A 1 -12.26 -22.86 -24.22
CA SER A 1 -11.97 -23.40 -22.88
C SER A 1 -11.14 -22.38 -22.13
N LEU A 2 -11.30 -22.22 -20.81
CA LEU A 2 -10.46 -21.36 -19.97
C LEU A 2 -8.96 -21.73 -20.10
N SER A 3 -8.68 -23.01 -20.38
CA SER A 3 -7.34 -23.51 -20.69
C SER A 3 -6.74 -22.92 -21.98
N GLY A 4 -7.57 -22.46 -22.93
CA GLY A 4 -7.10 -21.81 -24.17
C GLY A 4 -6.60 -20.37 -23.98
N LEU A 5 -6.80 -19.80 -22.79
CA LEU A 5 -6.34 -18.45 -22.39
C LEU A 5 -5.18 -18.51 -21.38
N GLY A 6 -4.66 -19.71 -21.06
CA GLY A 6 -3.63 -19.89 -20.03
C GLY A 6 -4.14 -19.69 -18.59
N MET A 7 -5.45 -19.68 -18.39
CA MET A 7 -6.09 -19.50 -17.08
C MET A 7 -6.53 -20.86 -16.52
N ASP A 8 -5.57 -21.76 -16.34
CA ASP A 8 -5.84 -23.02 -15.66
C ASP A 8 -6.12 -22.72 -14.18
N PRO A 9 -7.18 -23.32 -13.58
CA PRO A 9 -7.48 -23.10 -12.19
C PRO A 9 -6.29 -23.55 -11.33
N VAL A 10 -5.68 -22.61 -10.62
CA VAL A 10 -4.61 -22.91 -9.67
C VAL A 10 -5.24 -23.56 -8.44
N ILE A 11 -4.94 -24.83 -8.22
CA ILE A 11 -5.26 -25.49 -6.96
C ILE A 11 -4.29 -24.96 -5.92
N LEU A 12 -4.81 -24.34 -4.87
CA LEU A 12 -4.01 -23.86 -3.76
C LEU A 12 -3.27 -25.03 -3.10
N LEU A 13 -1.93 -24.98 -3.13
CA LEU A 13 -1.06 -25.91 -2.40
C LEU A 13 -1.44 -25.88 -0.91
N GLY A 14 -1.73 -27.04 -0.33
CA GLY A 14 -2.18 -27.17 1.07
C GLY A 14 -3.70 -27.18 1.28
N GLY A 15 -4.50 -26.97 0.23
CA GLY A 15 -5.95 -27.14 0.28
C GLY A 15 -6.70 -26.13 1.16
N PHE A 16 -7.96 -26.45 1.49
CA PHE A 16 -8.86 -25.55 2.23
C PHE A 16 -8.30 -25.14 3.60
N SER A 17 -7.67 -26.05 4.34
CA SER A 17 -7.15 -25.74 5.68
C SER A 17 -6.04 -24.70 5.65
N ALA A 18 -5.11 -24.79 4.69
CA ALA A 18 -4.06 -23.80 4.51
C ALA A 18 -4.63 -22.45 4.09
N PHE A 19 -5.59 -22.45 3.14
CA PHE A 19 -6.28 -21.24 2.73
C PHE A 19 -7.06 -20.59 3.87
N HIS A 20 -7.79 -21.38 4.68
CA HIS A 20 -8.53 -20.89 5.82
C HIS A 20 -7.64 -20.29 6.91
N ALA A 21 -6.43 -20.83 7.08
CA ALA A 21 -5.46 -20.28 8.02
C ALA A 21 -4.97 -18.88 7.61
N LEU A 22 -4.75 -18.65 6.31
CA LEU A 22 -4.28 -17.36 5.78
C LEU A 22 -5.43 -16.36 5.56
N TYR A 23 -6.57 -16.84 5.05
CA TYR A 23 -7.71 -16.01 4.65
C TYR A 23 -9.02 -16.46 5.32
N PRO A 24 -9.08 -16.54 6.67
CA PRO A 24 -10.29 -17.01 7.36
C PRO A 24 -11.52 -16.14 7.06
N PHE A 25 -11.30 -14.85 6.74
CA PHE A 25 -12.32 -13.88 6.36
C PHE A 25 -12.89 -14.06 4.95
N LEU A 26 -12.24 -14.87 4.08
CA LEU A 26 -12.77 -15.27 2.78
C LEU A 26 -13.59 -16.57 2.85
N CYS A 27 -13.52 -17.29 3.97
CA CYS A 27 -14.28 -18.51 4.17
C CYS A 27 -15.65 -18.20 4.79
N THR A 28 -16.72 -18.76 4.22
CA THR A 28 -18.06 -18.68 4.83
C THR A 28 -18.37 -19.97 5.59
N PRO A 29 -18.97 -19.91 6.80
CA PRO A 29 -19.29 -21.10 7.59
C PRO A 29 -20.39 -22.00 7.01
N ARG A 30 -21.11 -21.54 5.97
CA ARG A 30 -22.26 -22.23 5.39
C ARG A 30 -22.26 -22.10 3.88
N MET A 31 -22.22 -23.25 3.21
CA MET A 31 -22.39 -23.36 1.77
C MET A 31 -23.90 -23.30 1.42
N VAL A 32 -24.56 -22.18 1.71
CA VAL A 32 -25.88 -21.84 1.16
C VAL A 32 -25.89 -20.32 1.04
N LEU A 33 -25.79 -19.78 -0.17
CA LEU A 33 -26.13 -18.39 -0.42
C LEU A 33 -27.53 -18.39 -1.00
N VAL A 34 -28.53 -18.10 -0.15
CA VAL A 34 -29.84 -17.66 -0.67
C VAL A 34 -29.58 -16.34 -1.40
N GLU A 35 -30.17 -16.12 -2.57
CA GLU A 35 -29.97 -14.92 -3.42
C GLU A 35 -29.91 -13.56 -2.68
N PRO A 36 -30.66 -13.31 -1.57
CA PRO A 36 -30.54 -12.07 -0.80
C PRO A 36 -29.18 -11.89 -0.09
N GLU A 37 -28.52 -12.97 0.34
CA GLU A 37 -27.25 -12.92 1.07
C GLU A 37 -26.07 -12.60 0.15
N ARG A 38 -26.16 -12.92 -1.15
CA ARG A 38 -25.16 -12.53 -2.16
C ARG A 38 -24.90 -11.02 -2.17
N GLN A 39 -25.92 -10.22 -1.87
CA GLN A 39 -25.82 -8.75 -1.87
C GLN A 39 -24.95 -8.21 -0.72
N THR A 40 -24.66 -9.02 0.30
CA THR A 40 -23.83 -8.64 1.46
C THR A 40 -22.38 -9.12 1.35
N LEU A 41 -22.03 -9.83 0.28
CA LEU A 41 -20.68 -10.35 0.09
C LEU A 41 -19.69 -9.21 -0.13
N THR A 42 -18.72 -9.10 0.78
CA THR A 42 -17.60 -8.18 0.64
C THR A 42 -16.65 -8.75 -0.40
N ILE A 43 -16.54 -8.09 -1.54
CA ILE A 43 -15.60 -8.48 -2.61
C ILE A 43 -14.23 -7.91 -2.24
N TYR A 44 -13.27 -8.77 -1.94
CA TYR A 44 -11.88 -8.39 -1.66
C TYR A 44 -11.10 -8.09 -2.95
N PRO A 45 -10.03 -7.27 -2.89
CA PRO A 45 -9.13 -7.07 -4.02
C PRO A 45 -8.43 -8.37 -4.42
N SER A 46 -7.97 -8.44 -5.66
CA SER A 46 -7.19 -9.58 -6.15
C SER A 46 -5.76 -9.52 -5.62
N GLU A 47 -5.27 -10.62 -5.07
CA GLU A 47 -3.87 -10.77 -4.68
C GLU A 47 -3.02 -11.05 -5.93
N ILE A 48 -1.97 -10.26 -6.10
CA ILE A 48 -1.03 -10.34 -7.23
C ILE A 48 0.30 -10.93 -6.75
N LEU A 49 0.72 -10.57 -5.54
CA LEU A 49 1.85 -11.16 -4.84
C LEU A 49 1.39 -11.55 -3.44
N GLU A 50 1.63 -12.79 -3.08
CA GLU A 50 1.27 -13.40 -1.79
C GLU A 50 1.64 -12.47 -0.63
N GLU A 51 0.63 -12.04 0.12
CA GLU A 51 0.73 -11.18 1.31
C GLU A 51 1.40 -9.81 1.10
N ALA A 52 1.66 -9.42 -0.15
CA ALA A 52 2.49 -8.25 -0.47
C ALA A 52 1.80 -7.23 -1.38
N LEU A 53 1.08 -7.68 -2.43
CA LEU A 53 0.51 -6.79 -3.43
C LEU A 53 -0.92 -7.19 -3.78
N TYR A 54 -1.84 -6.24 -3.60
CA TYR A 54 -3.26 -6.40 -3.91
C TYR A 54 -3.70 -5.32 -4.91
N GLN A 55 -4.49 -5.73 -5.90
CA GLN A 55 -5.10 -4.83 -6.88
C GLN A 55 -6.62 -4.77 -6.66
N GLY A 56 -7.13 -3.56 -6.45
CA GLY A 56 -8.54 -3.33 -6.16
C GLY A 56 -9.08 -2.02 -6.69
N SER A 57 -10.34 -1.77 -6.39
CA SER A 57 -11.09 -0.56 -6.72
C SER A 57 -11.01 0.49 -5.60
N ALA A 58 -11.41 1.73 -5.91
CA ALA A 58 -11.45 2.81 -4.95
C ALA A 58 -12.38 2.53 -3.75
N SER A 59 -13.50 1.83 -3.97
CA SER A 59 -14.40 1.42 -2.88
C SER A 59 -13.72 0.45 -1.92
N GLN A 60 -13.03 -0.57 -2.45
CA GLN A 60 -12.28 -1.54 -1.65
C GLN A 60 -11.15 -0.87 -0.84
N ALA A 61 -10.44 0.07 -1.46
CA ALA A 61 -9.39 0.85 -0.82
C ALA A 61 -9.89 1.73 0.35
N SER A 62 -11.19 2.04 0.38
CA SER A 62 -11.82 2.83 1.44
C SER A 62 -12.57 1.98 2.49
N ASP A 63 -12.71 0.66 2.29
CA ASP A 63 -13.43 -0.21 3.22
C ASP A 63 -12.49 -0.65 4.37
N TYR A 64 -12.79 -0.16 5.58
CA TYR A 64 -12.03 -0.48 6.79
C TYR A 64 -11.87 -1.99 7.04
N ARG A 65 -12.87 -2.80 6.69
CA ARG A 65 -12.83 -4.26 6.91
C ARG A 65 -11.80 -4.90 5.99
N ILE A 66 -11.75 -4.50 4.73
CA ILE A 66 -10.76 -4.99 3.76
C ILE A 66 -9.36 -4.61 4.23
N ILE A 67 -9.14 -3.33 4.55
CA ILE A 67 -7.85 -2.82 5.01
C ILE A 67 -7.38 -3.57 6.26
N LYS A 68 -8.28 -3.79 7.22
CA LYS A 68 -7.96 -4.53 8.46
C LYS A 68 -7.66 -5.99 8.20
N ASN A 69 -8.51 -6.69 7.45
CA ASN A 69 -8.43 -8.14 7.29
C ASN A 69 -7.24 -8.58 6.44
N LEU A 70 -6.89 -7.79 5.40
CA LEU A 70 -5.70 -8.01 4.58
C LEU A 70 -4.45 -7.34 5.14
N HIS A 71 -4.53 -6.71 6.32
CA HIS A 71 -3.43 -5.95 6.92
C HIS A 71 -2.82 -4.91 5.96
N ILE A 72 -3.63 -4.30 5.10
CA ILE A 72 -3.17 -3.29 4.14
C ILE A 72 -2.59 -2.10 4.92
N THR A 73 -1.32 -1.83 4.69
CA THR A 73 -0.61 -0.75 5.36
C THR A 73 -0.62 0.55 4.57
N HIS A 74 -0.73 0.46 3.24
CA HIS A 74 -0.65 1.60 2.33
C HIS A 74 -1.57 1.39 1.13
N VAL A 75 -2.18 2.48 0.66
CA VAL A 75 -3.03 2.51 -0.54
C VAL A 75 -2.44 3.51 -1.51
N VAL A 76 -2.16 3.07 -2.74
CA VAL A 76 -1.71 3.94 -3.83
C VAL A 76 -2.88 4.17 -4.78
N ASN A 77 -3.24 5.43 -5.00
CA ASN A 77 -4.34 5.79 -5.89
C ASN A 77 -3.82 6.09 -7.31
N ALA A 78 -4.19 5.27 -8.29
CA ALA A 78 -3.76 5.41 -9.69
C ALA A 78 -4.81 6.14 -10.53
N THR A 79 -5.13 7.39 -10.16
CA THR A 79 -6.07 8.23 -10.93
C THR A 79 -5.35 9.28 -11.77
N PRO A 80 -5.91 9.71 -12.92
CA PRO A 80 -5.34 10.80 -13.72
C PRO A 80 -5.24 12.15 -12.98
N ALA A 81 -6.04 12.34 -11.91
CA ALA A 81 -5.98 13.52 -11.07
C ALA A 81 -4.66 13.49 -10.26
N GLY A 82 -3.68 14.30 -10.66
CA GLY A 82 -2.31 14.31 -10.12
C GLY A 82 -2.15 14.87 -8.70
N ARG A 83 -3.02 14.48 -7.75
CA ARG A 83 -2.89 14.81 -6.32
C ARG A 83 -2.61 13.54 -5.53
N VAL A 84 -1.53 13.56 -4.75
CA VAL A 84 -1.05 12.42 -3.95
C VAL A 84 -1.05 12.79 -2.47
N LEU A 85 -1.66 11.94 -1.64
CA LEU A 85 -1.54 12.01 -0.19
C LEU A 85 -0.46 11.03 0.26
N VAL A 86 0.59 11.55 0.89
CA VAL A 86 1.65 10.72 1.49
C VAL A 86 1.43 10.68 3.00
N HIS A 87 1.21 9.49 3.56
CA HIS A 87 1.03 9.31 5.00
C HIS A 87 1.87 8.15 5.56
N CYS A 88 2.02 8.15 6.87
CA CYS A 88 2.45 7.01 7.65
C CYS A 88 1.61 7.02 8.94
N SER A 89 1.96 6.23 9.95
CA SER A 89 1.17 6.17 11.20
C SER A 89 0.91 7.54 11.85
N MET A 90 1.94 8.39 12.01
CA MET A 90 1.79 9.72 12.63
C MET A 90 2.03 10.88 11.67
N GLY A 91 2.40 10.59 10.42
CA GLY A 91 2.83 11.60 9.47
C GLY A 91 4.08 12.38 9.91
N ARG A 92 4.97 11.76 10.69
CA ARG A 92 6.17 12.41 11.29
C ARG A 92 7.49 12.00 10.67
N SER A 93 7.65 10.71 10.36
CA SER A 93 8.95 10.12 10.02
C SER A 93 8.99 9.55 8.61
N ARG A 94 8.47 8.33 8.38
CA ARG A 94 8.44 7.66 7.05
C ARG A 94 7.87 8.54 5.93
N SER A 95 6.65 9.02 6.09
CA SER A 95 5.99 9.90 5.11
C SER A 95 6.73 11.21 4.91
N SER A 96 7.30 11.77 5.98
CA SER A 96 8.09 13.00 5.89
C SER A 96 9.37 12.76 5.10
N ALA A 97 10.08 11.65 5.32
CA ALA A 97 11.27 11.28 4.56
C ALA A 97 10.96 11.15 3.06
N LEU A 98 9.87 10.45 2.71
CA LEU A 98 9.42 10.34 1.32
C LEU A 98 9.02 11.69 0.71
N THR A 99 8.38 12.56 1.51
CA THR A 99 8.05 13.93 1.07
C THR A 99 9.32 14.76 0.83
N LEU A 100 10.34 14.63 1.68
CA LEU A 100 11.61 15.32 1.51
C LEU A 100 12.34 14.84 0.26
N ALA A 101 12.43 13.52 0.07
CA ALA A 101 12.95 12.91 -1.15
C ALA A 101 12.30 13.49 -2.40
N PHE A 102 10.97 13.52 -2.44
CA PHE A 102 10.22 14.08 -3.54
C PHE A 102 10.54 15.56 -3.78
N LEU A 103 10.63 16.36 -2.71
CA LEU A 103 10.99 17.78 -2.83
C LEU A 103 12.42 17.97 -3.34
N MET A 104 13.37 17.19 -2.84
CA MET A 104 14.77 17.26 -3.28
C MET A 104 14.89 16.93 -4.77
N GLU A 105 14.28 15.84 -5.22
CA GLU A 105 14.29 15.40 -6.63
C GLU A 105 13.55 16.41 -7.53
N HIS A 106 12.28 16.73 -7.23
CA HIS A 106 11.47 17.52 -8.16
C HIS A 106 11.71 19.02 -8.12
N ARG A 107 12.30 19.54 -7.04
CA ARG A 107 12.62 20.98 -6.90
C ARG A 107 14.11 21.27 -6.93
N GLN A 108 14.95 20.23 -7.00
CA GLN A 108 16.41 20.36 -6.92
C GLN A 108 16.82 21.13 -5.66
N TRP A 109 16.15 20.83 -4.55
CA TRP A 109 16.39 21.46 -3.26
C TRP A 109 17.37 20.64 -2.44
N SER A 110 18.18 21.33 -1.64
CA SER A 110 18.98 20.66 -0.62
C SER A 110 18.09 20.02 0.45
N LEU A 111 18.59 18.98 1.13
CA LEU A 111 17.87 18.34 2.24
C LEU A 111 17.50 19.38 3.31
N LEU A 112 18.43 20.29 3.62
CA LEU A 112 18.19 21.35 4.59
C LEU A 112 17.04 22.27 4.18
N HIS A 113 16.98 22.68 2.91
CA HIS A 113 15.91 23.53 2.40
C HIS A 113 14.58 22.78 2.41
N ALA A 114 14.53 21.56 1.86
CA ALA A 114 13.33 20.73 1.86
C ALA A 114 12.80 20.49 3.29
N LEU A 115 13.69 20.24 4.25
CA LEU A 115 13.32 20.02 5.65
C LEU A 115 12.73 21.26 6.30
N ARG A 116 13.33 22.44 6.10
CA ARG A 116 12.78 23.71 6.59
C ARG A 116 11.40 23.98 5.99
N TRP A 117 11.29 23.86 4.67
CA TRP A 117 10.05 24.09 3.94
C TRP A 117 8.90 23.18 4.41
N LEU A 118 9.19 21.89 4.59
CA LEU A 118 8.20 20.92 5.08
C LEU A 118 7.83 21.19 6.54
N LYS A 119 8.80 21.60 7.37
CA LYS A 119 8.56 21.86 8.80
C LYS A 119 7.73 23.12 9.05
N GLU A 120 7.88 24.15 8.21
CA GLU A 120 7.01 25.33 8.21
C GLU A 120 5.55 24.97 7.95
N ARG A 121 5.28 24.01 7.06
CA ARG A 121 3.92 23.57 6.70
C ARG A 121 3.38 22.47 7.61
N ARG A 122 4.28 21.72 8.26
CA ARG A 122 3.95 20.58 9.12
C ARG A 122 4.98 20.49 10.25
N ALA A 123 4.72 21.22 11.33
CA ALA A 123 5.62 21.35 12.48
C ALA A 123 6.04 20.00 13.11
N CYS A 124 5.18 18.97 13.05
CA CYS A 124 5.46 17.64 13.59
C CYS A 124 6.47 16.81 12.77
N THR A 125 6.94 17.34 11.63
CA THR A 125 7.95 16.73 10.77
C THR A 125 9.25 16.47 11.55
N ALA A 126 9.56 15.18 11.66
CA ALA A 126 10.73 14.65 12.35
C ALA A 126 11.09 13.27 11.76
N PRO A 127 11.68 13.22 10.55
CA PRO A 127 12.31 12.01 10.03
C PRO A 127 13.30 11.45 11.05
N ASN A 128 13.35 10.12 11.19
CA ASN A 128 14.37 9.51 12.03
C ASN A 128 15.78 9.74 11.42
N VAL A 129 16.81 9.58 12.24
CA VAL A 129 18.19 9.84 11.82
C VAL A 129 18.65 8.96 10.66
N ASN A 130 18.13 7.74 10.53
CA ASN A 130 18.48 6.84 9.45
C ASN A 130 17.94 7.34 8.11
N PHE A 131 16.71 7.85 8.07
CA PHE A 131 16.16 8.50 6.88
C PHE A 131 16.93 9.76 6.50
N LEU A 132 17.30 10.59 7.50
CA LEU A 132 18.12 11.77 7.22
C LEU A 132 19.48 11.38 6.63
N ARG A 133 20.13 10.32 7.14
CA ARG A 133 21.40 9.81 6.60
C ARG A 133 21.25 9.31 5.16
N GLN A 134 20.17 8.57 4.88
CA GLN A 134 19.87 8.10 3.52
C GLN A 134 19.65 9.28 2.56
N LEU A 135 18.90 10.30 2.98
CA LEU A 135 18.66 11.51 2.18
C LEU A 135 19.94 12.33 1.95
N LEU A 136 20.81 12.45 2.94
CA LEU A 136 22.14 13.07 2.77
C LEU A 136 23.00 12.30 1.76
N THR A 137 23.00 10.96 1.86
CA THR A 137 23.75 10.11 0.91
C THR A 137 23.22 10.27 -0.52
N TYR A 138 21.90 10.44 -0.66
CA TYR A 138 21.27 10.75 -1.94
C TYR A 138 21.65 12.16 -2.45
N GLU A 139 21.64 13.18 -1.60
CA GLU A 139 22.04 14.55 -1.93
C GLU A 139 23.50 14.62 -2.44
N ASP A 140 24.41 13.84 -1.85
CA ASP A 140 25.82 13.75 -2.24
C ASP A 140 26.04 12.99 -3.58
N GLY A 141 24.98 12.57 -4.28
CA GLY A 141 25.05 11.85 -5.56
C GLY A 141 25.55 10.40 -5.43
N ARG A 142 25.58 9.84 -4.22
CA ARG A 142 26.06 8.47 -3.94
C ARG A 142 24.95 7.47 -3.68
N GLY A 143 23.69 7.89 -3.71
CA GLY A 143 22.51 7.06 -3.46
C GLY A 143 21.60 6.92 -4.68
N VAL A 144 21.20 5.69 -5.00
CA VAL A 144 20.06 5.42 -5.90
C VAL A 144 18.81 5.31 -5.04
N PHE A 145 17.72 6.00 -5.42
CA PHE A 145 16.42 5.82 -4.75
C PHE A 145 15.86 4.41 -5.04
N MET A 146 15.97 3.50 -4.08
CA MET A 146 15.05 2.36 -3.98
C MET A 146 13.88 2.80 -3.09
N VAL A 147 12.79 3.24 -3.72
CA VAL A 147 11.50 3.38 -3.04
C VAL A 147 10.88 1.98 -3.06
N PHE A 148 10.82 1.31 -1.92
CA PHE A 148 9.95 0.14 -1.71
C PHE A 148 8.54 0.61 -1.38
#